data_AF-A0A0X2NP29-F1
#
_entry.id   AF-A0A0X2NP29-F1
#
_cell.length_a   1.000
_cell.length_b   1.000
_cell.length_c   1.000
_cell.angle_alpha   90.00
_cell.angle_beta   90.00
_cell.angle_gamma   90.00
#
_symmetry.space_group_name_H-M   'P 1'
#
loop_
_entity.id
_entity.type
_entity.pdbx_description
1 polymer ?
#
loop_
_entity_poly.entity_id
_entity_poly.type
_entity_poly.pdbx_seq_one_letter_code
_entity_poly.pdbx_strand_id
1 'polypeptide(L)'
;MHDAARLRLRDLTQGVYDIGDEIAEGIDNVAASMADWDTGLVDDCMHELSDAVEQGRGEVRQYLAEINGLRQAFVSGVNSGTLSASEGNYFHPGRTLSFLHPHQDPPPVTVPAAVPTSPVVSTATLRISLRRRNTELAADLTELAEWVVAQTGEAVEHQSVLLPQSFARSWTQTRETVAAWKREVVGDHPVLVAEMRGEAPPEFLAERARVERVLARVRARRRRSAAG
;
A
#
# COMPACT_ATOMS: atom_id res chain seq x y z
N MET A 1 -9.71 23.83 27.02
CA MET A 1 -8.96 22.55 27.12
C MET A 1 -9.62 21.45 26.28
N HIS A 2 -10.94 21.22 26.39
CA HIS A 2 -11.66 20.25 25.56
C HIS A 2 -11.58 20.50 24.03
N ASP A 3 -11.59 21.76 23.58
CA ASP A 3 -11.52 22.05 22.14
C ASP A 3 -10.15 21.72 21.54
N ALA A 4 -9.06 21.94 22.28
CA ALA A 4 -7.72 21.56 21.86
C ALA A 4 -7.56 20.04 21.73
N ALA A 5 -8.14 19.26 22.66
CA ALA A 5 -8.11 17.81 22.61
C ALA A 5 -8.94 17.24 21.44
N ARG A 6 -10.08 17.87 21.11
CA ARG A 6 -10.89 17.47 19.94
C ARG A 6 -10.19 17.78 18.62
N LEU A 7 -9.53 18.94 18.52
CA LEU A 7 -8.71 19.28 17.37
C LEU A 7 -7.57 18.28 17.19
N ARG A 8 -6.85 17.96 18.26
CA ARG A 8 -5.77 16.96 18.22
C ARG A 8 -6.27 15.58 17.78
N LEU A 9 -7.43 15.14 18.28
CA LEU A 9 -8.03 13.88 17.86
C LEU A 9 -8.31 13.87 16.35
N ARG A 10 -8.88 14.96 15.82
CA ARG A 10 -9.13 15.11 14.38
C ARG A 10 -7.83 15.07 13.57
N ASP A 11 -6.81 15.80 14.00
CA ASP A 11 -5.52 15.86 13.30
C ASP A 11 -4.85 14.48 13.24
N LEU A 12 -4.88 13.73 14.35
CA LEU A 12 -4.34 12.37 14.40
C LEU A 12 -5.13 11.41 13.51
N THR A 13 -6.47 11.50 13.53
CA THR A 13 -7.33 10.69 12.66
C THR A 13 -7.04 10.98 11.19
N GLN A 14 -6.92 12.26 10.81
CA GLN A 14 -6.54 12.62 9.45
C GLN A 14 -5.16 12.07 9.09
N GLY A 15 -4.17 12.19 9.99
CA GLY A 15 -2.84 11.65 9.76
C GLY A 15 -2.83 10.13 9.56
N VAL A 16 -3.76 9.38 10.16
CA VAL A 16 -3.90 7.94 9.89
C VAL A 16 -4.46 7.69 8.48
N TYR A 17 -5.45 8.46 8.03
CA TYR A 17 -5.97 8.36 6.66
C TYR A 17 -4.92 8.77 5.63
N ASP A 18 -4.22 9.88 5.85
CA ASP A 18 -3.17 10.37 4.94
C ASP A 18 -2.10 9.28 4.69
N ILE A 19 -1.68 8.56 5.74
CA ILE A 19 -0.73 7.44 5.62
C ILE A 19 -1.33 6.27 4.82
N GLY A 20 -2.59 5.91 5.09
CA GLY A 20 -3.26 4.82 4.39
C GLY A 20 -3.44 5.11 2.90
N ASP A 21 -3.81 6.35 2.58
CA ASP A 21 -4.00 6.84 1.21
C ASP A 21 -2.65 6.90 0.48
N GLU A 22 -1.57 7.36 1.13
CA GLU A 22 -0.22 7.37 0.53
C GLU A 22 0.26 5.95 0.16
N ILE A 23 0.04 4.97 1.03
CA ILE A 23 0.40 3.57 0.76
C ILE A 23 -0.47 2.99 -0.37
N ALA A 24 -1.78 3.28 -0.37
CA ALA A 24 -2.68 2.83 -1.44
C ALA A 24 -2.30 3.44 -2.80
N GLU A 25 -2.04 4.74 -2.84
CA GLU A 25 -1.55 5.45 -4.03
C GLU A 25 -0.21 4.87 -4.52
N GLY A 26 0.71 4.54 -3.61
CA GLY A 26 1.96 3.87 -3.96
C GLY A 26 1.74 2.51 -4.64
N ILE A 27 0.76 1.72 -4.21
CA ILE A 27 0.40 0.43 -4.83
C ILE A 27 -0.21 0.65 -6.22
N ASP A 28 -1.11 1.62 -6.36
CA ASP A 28 -1.71 1.98 -7.66
C ASP A 28 -0.67 2.51 -8.65
N ASN A 29 0.33 3.26 -8.18
CA ASN A 29 1.43 3.72 -9.02
C ASN A 29 2.27 2.55 -9.55
N VAL A 30 2.49 1.51 -8.75
CA VAL A 30 3.12 0.25 -9.21
C VAL A 30 2.25 -0.43 -10.27
N ALA A 31 0.95 -0.54 -10.03
CA ALA A 31 0.00 -1.15 -10.98
C ALA A 31 -0.03 -0.40 -12.32
N ALA A 32 -0.09 0.94 -12.29
CA ALA A 32 -0.08 1.77 -13.48
C ALA A 32 1.26 1.66 -14.25
N SER A 33 2.38 1.55 -13.54
CA SER A 33 3.70 1.35 -14.16
C SER A 33 3.83 -0.02 -14.82
N MET A 34 3.22 -1.07 -14.23
CA MET A 34 3.09 -2.39 -14.86
C MET A 34 2.22 -2.34 -16.11
N ALA A 35 1.10 -1.61 -16.06
CA ALA A 35 0.23 -1.41 -17.22
C ALA A 35 0.96 -0.71 -18.38
N ASP A 36 1.89 0.20 -18.07
CA ASP A 36 2.74 0.88 -19.04
C ASP A 36 3.91 0.04 -19.56
N TRP A 37 4.14 -1.16 -19.00
CA TRP A 37 5.26 -2.05 -19.32
C TRP A 37 6.64 -1.47 -18.97
N ASP A 38 6.69 -0.46 -18.11
CA ASP A 38 7.92 0.22 -17.73
C ASP A 38 8.55 -0.44 -16.49
N THR A 39 9.45 -1.39 -16.73
CA THR A 39 10.14 -2.13 -15.65
C THR A 39 10.97 -1.23 -14.75
N GLY A 40 11.56 -0.16 -15.29
CA GLY A 40 12.35 0.79 -14.52
C GLY A 40 11.46 1.63 -13.60
N LEU A 41 10.33 2.11 -14.13
CA LEU A 41 9.37 2.86 -13.33
C LEU A 41 8.71 1.99 -12.25
N VAL A 42 8.43 0.72 -12.53
CA VAL A 42 7.97 -0.25 -11.51
C VAL A 42 8.99 -0.33 -10.37
N ASP A 43 10.28 -0.39 -10.66
CA ASP A 43 11.32 -0.44 -9.63
C ASP A 43 11.40 0.86 -8.81
N ASP A 44 11.27 2.02 -9.46
CA ASP A 44 11.22 3.31 -8.77
C ASP A 44 9.99 3.41 -7.84
N CYS A 45 8.80 3.05 -8.33
CA CYS A 45 7.57 3.03 -7.52
C CYS A 45 7.63 2.03 -6.36
N MET A 46 8.29 0.88 -6.54
CA MET A 46 8.50 -0.08 -5.46
C MET A 46 9.43 0.46 -4.37
N HIS A 47 10.43 1.28 -4.72
CA HIS A 47 11.26 1.96 -3.72
C HIS A 47 10.45 3.03 -2.97
N GLU A 48 9.72 3.89 -3.70
CA GLU A 48 8.86 4.92 -3.10
C GLU A 48 7.82 4.29 -2.13
N LEU A 49 7.19 3.18 -2.52
CA LEU A 49 6.26 2.44 -1.67
C LEU A 49 6.93 1.81 -0.44
N SER A 50 8.16 1.29 -0.57
CA SER A 50 8.91 0.75 0.57
C SER A 50 9.12 1.81 1.64
N ASP A 51 9.54 3.01 1.21
CA ASP A 51 9.79 4.14 2.10
C ASP A 51 8.49 4.58 2.81
N ALA A 52 7.40 4.73 2.05
CA ALA A 52 6.09 5.06 2.59
C ALA A 52 5.60 4.03 3.62
N VAL A 53 5.75 2.73 3.35
CA VAL A 53 5.36 1.68 4.30
C VAL A 53 6.24 1.67 5.54
N GLU A 54 7.56 1.84 5.41
CA GLU A 54 8.49 1.85 6.54
C GLU A 54 8.20 3.03 7.48
N GLN A 55 8.07 4.24 6.91
CA GLN A 55 7.73 5.45 7.66
C GLN A 55 6.32 5.36 8.27
N GLY A 56 5.31 5.05 7.44
CA GLY A 56 3.91 5.00 7.83
C GLY A 56 3.64 4.03 8.97
N ARG A 57 4.32 2.88 9.01
CA ARG A 57 4.19 1.91 10.13
C ARG A 57 4.68 2.45 11.47
N GLY A 58 5.69 3.31 11.45
CA GLY A 58 6.19 3.98 12.65
C GLY A 58 5.20 5.02 13.16
N GLU A 59 4.79 5.91 12.27
CA GLU A 59 3.90 7.04 12.57
C GLU A 59 2.51 6.59 13.00
N VAL A 60 1.91 5.64 12.25
CA VAL A 60 0.54 5.18 12.53
C VAL A 60 0.43 4.52 13.91
N ARG A 61 1.50 3.86 14.37
CA ARG A 61 1.53 3.26 15.71
C ARG A 61 1.48 4.33 16.80
N GLN A 62 2.20 5.43 16.61
CA GLN A 62 2.17 6.57 17.53
C GLN A 62 0.81 7.25 17.50
N TYR A 63 0.24 7.49 16.32
CA TYR A 63 -1.06 8.14 16.17
C TYR A 63 -2.18 7.34 16.81
N LEU A 64 -2.25 6.03 16.56
CA LEU A 64 -3.27 5.15 17.15
C LEU A 64 -3.16 5.08 18.68
N ALA A 65 -1.95 5.05 19.23
CA ALA A 65 -1.75 5.06 20.68
C ALA A 65 -2.26 6.37 21.31
N GLU A 66 -1.98 7.52 20.68
CA GLU A 66 -2.45 8.82 21.15
C GLU A 66 -3.98 8.97 21.01
N ILE A 67 -4.56 8.51 19.89
CA ILE A 67 -6.02 8.45 19.68
C ILE A 67 -6.69 7.65 20.80
N ASN A 68 -6.16 6.48 21.13
CA ASN A 68 -6.71 5.63 22.19
C ASN A 68 -6.62 6.30 23.57
N GLY A 69 -5.49 6.96 23.87
CA GLY A 69 -5.32 7.75 25.09
C GLY A 69 -6.34 8.89 25.20
N LEU A 70 -6.55 9.63 24.11
CA LEU A 70 -7.53 10.73 24.06
C LEU A 70 -8.96 10.20 24.22
N ARG A 71 -9.34 9.11 23.53
CA ARG A 71 -10.67 8.49 23.68
C ARG A 71 -10.92 8.05 25.13
N GLN A 72 -9.94 7.42 25.78
CA GLN A 72 -10.07 7.00 27.16
C GLN A 72 -10.17 8.19 28.14
N ALA A 73 -9.41 9.26 27.90
CA ALA A 73 -9.52 10.50 28.68
C ALA A 73 -10.90 11.17 28.52
N PHE A 74 -11.48 11.15 27.31
CA PHE A 74 -12.84 11.65 27.09
C PHE A 74 -13.88 10.80 27.82
N VAL A 75 -13.80 9.47 27.75
CA VAL A 75 -14.73 8.57 28.45
C VAL A 75 -14.62 8.76 29.97
N SER A 76 -13.41 8.80 30.51
CA SER A 76 -13.17 9.02 31.95
C SER A 76 -13.64 10.40 32.41
N GLY A 77 -13.39 11.45 31.63
CA GLY A 77 -13.83 12.82 31.92
C GLY A 77 -15.36 12.98 31.84
N VAL A 78 -16.01 12.35 30.86
CA VAL A 78 -17.48 12.33 30.75
C VAL A 78 -18.10 11.57 31.93
N ASN A 79 -17.53 10.43 32.32
CA ASN A 79 -18.01 9.64 33.46
C ASN A 79 -17.74 10.33 34.82
N SER A 80 -16.78 11.25 34.91
CA SER A 80 -16.54 12.04 36.13
C SER A 80 -17.66 13.04 36.47
N GLY A 81 -18.57 13.34 35.51
CA GLY A 81 -19.78 14.13 35.71
C GLY A 81 -21.02 13.32 36.12
N THR A 82 -20.93 11.99 36.19
CA THR A 82 -22.00 11.08 36.63
C THR A 82 -21.41 10.04 37.56
N LEU A 83 -21.32 10.38 38.86
CA LEU A 83 -21.05 9.38 39.89
C LEU A 83 -22.27 8.45 40.02
N SER A 84 -22.25 7.36 39.27
CA SER A 84 -22.84 6.10 39.69
C SER A 84 -21.79 5.03 39.55
N ALA A 85 -21.40 4.47 40.69
CA ALA A 85 -20.43 3.40 40.80
C ALA A 85 -20.82 2.21 39.92
N SER A 86 -19.87 1.74 39.12
CA SER A 86 -19.85 0.38 38.60
C SER A 86 -18.49 -0.20 38.93
N GLU A 87 -18.46 -1.01 39.98
CA GLU A 87 -17.44 -2.03 40.16
C GLU A 87 -17.62 -3.06 39.04
N GLY A 88 -16.66 -3.12 38.13
CA GLY A 88 -16.70 -3.99 36.97
C GLY A 88 -15.30 -4.27 36.47
N ASN A 89 -14.72 -5.32 37.03
CA ASN A 89 -13.43 -5.92 36.72
C ASN A 89 -13.12 -5.89 35.20
N TYR A 90 -12.19 -5.03 34.76
CA TYR A 90 -11.70 -5.04 33.38
C TYR A 90 -10.83 -6.29 33.18
N PHE A 91 -11.37 -7.26 32.46
CA PHE A 91 -10.59 -8.36 31.91
C PHE A 91 -9.61 -7.78 30.89
N HIS A 92 -8.32 -7.84 31.21
CA HIS A 92 -7.28 -7.76 30.19
C HIS A 92 -7.29 -9.08 29.41
N PRO A 93 -7.55 -9.11 28.10
CA PRO A 93 -7.18 -10.27 27.30
C PRO A 93 -5.65 -10.29 27.21
N GLY A 94 -5.04 -10.93 28.20
CA GLY A 94 -3.66 -11.35 28.13
C GLY A 94 -3.47 -12.24 26.91
N ARG A 95 -2.59 -11.79 26.02
CA ARG A 95 -1.52 -12.60 25.42
C ARG A 95 -1.74 -14.12 25.47
N THR A 96 -2.33 -14.67 24.41
CA THR A 96 -2.10 -16.06 24.01
C THR A 96 -1.59 -16.07 22.57
N LEU A 97 -0.27 -15.98 22.45
CA LEU A 97 0.42 -16.51 21.29
C LEU A 97 0.41 -18.03 21.42
N SER A 98 -0.42 -18.69 20.61
CA SER A 98 -0.28 -20.10 20.29
C SER A 98 -0.43 -20.25 18.78
N PHE A 99 0.69 -20.18 18.08
CA PHE A 99 0.81 -20.64 16.71
C PHE A 99 0.72 -22.17 16.72
N LEU A 100 -0.39 -22.71 16.23
CA LEU A 100 -0.45 -24.09 15.73
C LEU A 100 -0.44 -24.00 14.22
N HIS A 101 0.74 -24.18 13.62
CA HIS A 101 0.83 -24.56 12.22
C HIS A 101 0.63 -26.08 12.14
N PRO A 102 -0.34 -26.60 11.37
CA PRO A 102 -0.29 -27.98 10.91
C PRO A 102 0.97 -28.15 10.04
N HIS A 103 1.73 -29.21 10.31
CA HIS A 103 2.79 -29.68 9.44
C HIS A 103 2.20 -29.88 8.03
N GLN A 104 2.68 -29.12 7.05
CA GLN A 104 2.43 -29.43 5.65
C GLN A 104 3.41 -30.53 5.24
N ASP A 105 2.87 -31.65 4.78
CA ASP A 105 3.65 -32.72 4.19
C ASP A 105 4.46 -32.21 2.99
N PRO A 106 5.69 -32.71 2.77
CA PRO A 106 6.47 -32.35 1.59
C PRO A 106 5.74 -32.81 0.31
N PRO A 107 5.74 -32.01 -0.76
CA PRO A 107 5.12 -32.41 -2.02
C PRO A 107 5.84 -33.63 -2.60
N PRO A 108 5.11 -34.54 -3.27
CA PRO A 108 5.72 -35.70 -3.91
C PRO A 108 6.69 -35.27 -5.02
N VAL A 109 7.84 -35.94 -5.06
CA VAL A 109 8.86 -35.83 -6.10
C VAL A 109 8.21 -36.04 -7.47
N THR A 110 8.16 -34.98 -8.26
CA THR A 110 7.68 -35.04 -9.64
C THR A 110 8.83 -35.57 -10.51
N VAL A 111 8.57 -36.69 -11.17
CA VAL A 111 9.41 -37.27 -12.22
C VAL A 111 9.59 -36.24 -13.34
N PRO A 112 10.76 -36.07 -13.97
CA PRO A 112 10.92 -35.11 -15.06
C PRO A 112 9.98 -35.49 -16.21
N ALA A 113 8.90 -34.70 -16.35
CA ALA A 113 8.05 -34.74 -17.52
C ALA A 113 8.90 -34.31 -18.72
N ALA A 114 8.78 -35.08 -19.81
CA ALA A 114 9.44 -34.82 -21.07
C ALA A 114 9.25 -33.34 -21.47
N VAL A 115 10.34 -32.71 -21.91
CA VAL A 115 10.36 -31.36 -22.46
C VAL A 115 9.24 -31.26 -23.50
N PRO A 116 8.12 -30.55 -23.22
CA PRO A 116 7.18 -30.29 -24.29
C PRO A 116 7.95 -29.39 -25.26
N THR A 117 8.10 -29.87 -26.49
CA THR A 117 8.47 -29.03 -27.62
C THR A 117 7.46 -27.89 -27.63
N SER A 118 7.88 -26.73 -27.11
CA SER A 118 7.01 -25.57 -27.00
C SER A 118 6.46 -25.30 -28.40
N PRO A 119 5.13 -25.28 -28.60
CA PRO A 119 4.58 -24.99 -29.92
C PRO A 119 5.14 -23.65 -30.37
N VAL A 120 5.42 -23.51 -31.67
CA VAL A 120 5.83 -22.23 -32.24
C VAL A 120 4.64 -21.28 -32.11
N VAL A 121 4.55 -20.57 -30.98
CA VAL A 121 3.50 -19.61 -30.69
C VAL A 121 3.77 -18.37 -31.52
N SER A 122 2.75 -17.89 -32.23
CA SER A 122 2.88 -16.63 -32.97
C SER A 122 3.15 -15.47 -32.00
N THR A 123 3.96 -14.50 -32.41
CA THR A 123 4.23 -13.30 -31.61
C THR A 123 2.95 -12.56 -31.21
N ALA A 124 1.91 -12.61 -32.06
CA ALA A 124 0.59 -12.03 -31.77
C ALA A 124 -0.12 -12.75 -30.62
N THR A 125 -0.14 -14.09 -30.63
CA THR A 125 -0.72 -14.91 -29.55
C THR A 125 0.03 -14.67 -28.23
N LEU A 126 1.36 -14.56 -28.31
CA LEU A 126 2.20 -14.26 -27.14
C LEU A 126 1.85 -12.88 -26.54
N ARG A 127 1.78 -11.82 -27.37
CA ARG A 127 1.39 -10.47 -26.91
C ARG A 127 0.02 -10.47 -26.22
N ILE A 128 -0.96 -11.19 -26.77
CA ILE A 128 -2.30 -11.30 -26.15
C ILE A 128 -2.21 -11.97 -24.77
N SER A 129 -1.46 -13.07 -24.66
CA SER A 129 -1.28 -13.77 -23.39
C SER A 129 -0.58 -12.90 -22.35
N LEU A 130 0.49 -12.20 -22.74
CA LEU A 130 1.23 -11.28 -21.88
C LEU A 130 0.32 -10.14 -21.41
N ARG A 131 -0.44 -9.51 -22.31
CA ARG A 131 -1.38 -8.42 -21.96
C ARG A 131 -2.40 -8.89 -20.94
N ARG A 132 -3.04 -10.04 -21.18
CA ARG A 132 -4.01 -10.61 -20.25
C ARG A 132 -3.37 -10.81 -18.86
N ARG A 133 -2.19 -11.43 -18.80
CA ARG A 133 -1.51 -11.68 -17.53
C ARG A 133 -1.09 -10.39 -16.83
N ASN A 134 -0.62 -9.39 -17.59
CA ASN A 134 -0.30 -8.08 -17.06
C ASN A 134 -1.52 -7.40 -16.44
N THR A 135 -2.66 -7.42 -17.15
CA THR A 135 -3.93 -6.87 -16.66
C THR A 135 -4.42 -7.56 -15.40
N GLU A 136 -4.34 -8.90 -15.32
CA GLU A 136 -4.68 -9.65 -14.11
C GLU A 136 -3.83 -9.20 -12.91
N LEU A 137 -2.50 -9.20 -13.06
CA LEU A 137 -1.59 -8.84 -11.98
C LEU A 137 -1.70 -7.37 -11.56
N ALA A 138 -1.95 -6.45 -12.51
CA ALA A 138 -2.20 -5.04 -12.20
C ALA A 138 -3.53 -4.85 -11.46
N ALA A 139 -4.58 -5.59 -11.85
CA ALA A 139 -5.87 -5.56 -11.15
C ALA A 139 -5.75 -6.08 -9.71
N ASP A 140 -4.97 -7.14 -9.48
CA ASP A 140 -4.69 -7.66 -8.12
C ASP A 140 -4.06 -6.58 -7.22
N LEU A 141 -3.23 -5.69 -7.78
CA LEU A 141 -2.64 -4.57 -7.04
C LEU A 141 -3.66 -3.46 -6.74
N THR A 142 -4.53 -3.12 -7.70
CA THR A 142 -5.60 -2.15 -7.46
C THR A 142 -6.58 -2.64 -6.40
N GLU A 143 -6.96 -3.92 -6.41
CA GLU A 143 -7.78 -4.50 -5.33
C GLU A 143 -7.06 -4.44 -3.97
N LEU A 144 -5.74 -4.66 -3.96
CA LEU A 144 -4.93 -4.51 -2.76
C LEU A 144 -4.89 -3.07 -2.24
N ALA A 145 -4.82 -2.07 -3.13
CA ALA A 145 -4.86 -0.65 -2.76
C ALA A 145 -6.21 -0.30 -2.11
N GLU A 146 -7.33 -0.72 -2.73
CA GLU A 146 -8.68 -0.57 -2.15
C GLU A 146 -8.79 -1.25 -0.77
N TRP A 147 -8.18 -2.44 -0.62
CA TRP A 147 -8.14 -3.13 0.66
C TRP A 147 -7.39 -2.32 1.72
N VAL A 148 -6.26 -1.67 1.39
CA VAL A 148 -5.51 -0.81 2.32
C VAL A 148 -6.37 0.36 2.82
N VAL A 149 -7.09 1.03 1.92
CA VAL A 149 -8.02 2.12 2.29
C VAL A 149 -9.10 1.60 3.24
N ALA A 150 -9.70 0.45 2.93
CA ALA A 150 -10.71 -0.18 3.79
C ALA A 150 -10.15 -0.54 5.18
N GLN A 151 -8.95 -1.11 5.26
CA GLN A 151 -8.30 -1.42 6.55
C GLN A 151 -8.00 -0.15 7.38
N THR A 152 -7.67 0.95 6.70
CA THR A 152 -7.41 2.23 7.35
C THR A 152 -8.69 2.78 7.99
N GLY A 153 -9.81 2.74 7.27
CA GLY A 153 -11.13 3.08 7.81
C GLY A 153 -11.51 2.23 9.02
N GLU A 154 -11.38 0.90 8.91
CA GLU A 154 -11.67 -0.03 10.01
C GLU A 154 -10.84 0.22 11.27
N ALA A 155 -9.55 0.57 11.11
CA ALA A 155 -8.68 0.87 12.24
C ALA A 155 -9.10 2.14 12.99
N VAL A 156 -9.54 3.18 12.27
CA VAL A 156 -9.97 4.45 12.86
C VAL A 156 -11.37 4.35 13.48
N GLU A 157 -12.31 3.73 12.76
CA GLU A 157 -13.73 3.70 13.13
C GLU A 157 -13.99 2.64 14.20
N HIS A 158 -13.53 1.41 13.96
CA HIS A 158 -13.87 0.25 14.78
C HIS A 158 -12.72 -0.25 15.66
N GLN A 159 -11.48 0.21 15.44
CA GLN A 159 -10.29 -0.25 16.17
C GLN A 159 -10.10 -1.79 16.11
N SER A 160 -10.59 -2.40 15.03
CA SER A 160 -10.67 -3.85 14.84
C SER A 160 -9.43 -4.44 14.17
N VAL A 161 -8.55 -3.58 13.63
CA VAL A 161 -7.43 -3.98 12.77
C VAL A 161 -6.09 -3.49 13.31
N LEU A 162 -5.07 -4.34 13.18
CA LEU A 162 -3.68 -3.98 13.46
C LEU A 162 -3.05 -3.34 12.21
N LEU A 163 -3.32 -2.05 12.02
CA LEU A 163 -2.93 -1.31 10.81
C LEU A 163 -1.43 -1.41 10.44
N PRO A 164 -0.46 -1.36 11.38
CA PRO A 164 0.94 -1.59 11.03
C PRO A 164 1.24 -2.96 10.41
N GLN A 165 0.45 -3.99 10.75
CA GLN A 165 0.58 -5.32 10.16
C GLN A 165 -0.12 -5.38 8.81
N SER A 166 -1.26 -4.70 8.65
CA SER A 166 -1.94 -4.57 7.36
C SER A 166 -1.04 -3.91 6.31
N PHE A 167 -0.34 -2.83 6.68
CA PHE A 167 0.65 -2.19 5.79
C PHE A 167 1.81 -3.13 5.46
N ALA A 168 2.38 -3.84 6.45
CA ALA A 168 3.44 -4.82 6.19
C ALA A 168 3.00 -5.94 5.25
N ARG A 169 1.75 -6.40 5.39
CA ARG A 169 1.14 -7.40 4.52
C ARG A 169 0.96 -6.87 3.10
N SER A 170 0.44 -5.65 2.93
CA SER A 170 0.28 -5.05 1.61
C SER A 170 1.62 -4.95 0.88
N TRP A 171 2.68 -4.50 1.56
CA TRP A 171 4.03 -4.48 1.00
C TRP A 171 4.53 -5.85 0.54
N THR A 172 4.29 -6.88 1.34
CA THR A 172 4.70 -8.25 1.01
C THR A 172 3.97 -8.75 -0.22
N GLN A 173 2.65 -8.53 -0.26
CA GLN A 173 1.81 -8.92 -1.39
C GLN A 173 2.22 -8.19 -2.67
N THR A 174 2.44 -6.87 -2.62
CA THR A 174 2.90 -6.09 -3.77
C THR A 174 4.23 -6.61 -4.31
N ARG A 175 5.19 -6.90 -3.42
CA ARG A 175 6.48 -7.48 -3.81
C ARG A 175 6.34 -8.84 -4.49
N GLU A 176 5.47 -9.70 -3.97
CA GLU A 176 5.22 -11.02 -4.55
C GLU A 176 4.57 -10.91 -5.93
N THR A 177 3.58 -10.03 -6.08
CA THR A 177 2.94 -9.74 -7.37
C THR A 177 3.93 -9.18 -8.39
N VAL A 178 4.78 -8.22 -8.02
CA VAL A 178 5.81 -7.67 -8.90
C VAL A 178 6.86 -8.74 -9.26
N ALA A 179 7.25 -9.59 -8.32
CA ALA A 179 8.17 -10.69 -8.61
C ALA A 179 7.55 -11.71 -9.58
N ALA A 180 6.26 -12.00 -9.44
CA ALA A 180 5.52 -12.84 -10.38
C ALA A 180 5.44 -12.18 -11.77
N TRP A 181 5.13 -10.89 -11.83
CA TRP A 181 5.11 -10.11 -13.07
C TRP A 181 6.47 -10.13 -13.78
N LYS A 182 7.56 -9.86 -13.08
CA LYS A 182 8.91 -9.92 -13.66
C LYS A 182 9.26 -11.30 -14.22
N ARG A 183 8.83 -12.37 -13.55
CA ARG A 183 9.07 -13.74 -13.99
C ARG A 183 8.20 -14.15 -15.18
N GLU A 184 6.91 -13.85 -15.13
CA GLU A 184 5.89 -14.38 -16.04
C GLU A 184 5.62 -13.49 -17.25
N VAL A 185 5.79 -12.17 -17.09
CA VAL A 185 5.49 -11.17 -18.12
C VAL A 185 6.77 -10.65 -18.78
N VAL A 186 7.76 -10.28 -17.98
CA VAL A 186 9.04 -9.74 -18.50
C VAL A 186 10.00 -10.86 -18.92
N GLY A 187 10.08 -11.90 -18.09
CA GLY A 187 11.03 -13.02 -18.13
C GLY A 187 11.66 -13.34 -19.49
N ASP A 188 11.09 -14.30 -20.22
CA ASP A 188 11.70 -14.84 -21.44
C ASP A 188 11.62 -13.89 -22.65
N HIS A 189 10.97 -12.72 -22.51
CA HIS A 189 10.61 -11.85 -23.63
C HIS A 189 10.90 -10.35 -23.38
N PRO A 190 12.09 -9.95 -22.89
CA PRO A 190 12.37 -8.58 -22.49
C PRO A 190 12.35 -7.59 -23.68
N VAL A 191 12.76 -8.04 -24.88
CA VAL A 191 12.72 -7.22 -26.09
C VAL A 191 11.28 -6.91 -26.50
N LEU A 192 10.39 -7.90 -26.43
CA LEU A 192 8.98 -7.74 -26.76
C LEU A 192 8.28 -6.80 -25.78
N VAL A 193 8.58 -6.94 -24.48
CA VAL A 193 8.04 -6.04 -23.45
C VAL A 193 8.55 -4.61 -23.63
N ALA A 194 9.82 -4.43 -23.98
CA ALA A 194 10.37 -3.10 -24.27
C ALA A 194 9.68 -2.42 -25.46
N GLU A 195 9.22 -3.17 -26.47
CA GLU A 195 8.42 -2.62 -27.57
C GLU A 195 7.02 -2.17 -27.15
N MET A 196 6.49 -2.76 -26.06
CA MET A 196 5.15 -2.46 -25.54
C MET A 196 5.14 -1.32 -24.52
N ARG A 197 6.32 -0.83 -24.13
CA ARG A 197 6.45 0.32 -23.22
C ARG A 197 5.75 1.55 -23.78
N GLY A 198 4.97 2.23 -22.95
CA GLY A 198 4.19 3.41 -23.37
C GLY A 198 2.79 3.09 -23.88
N GLU A 199 2.34 1.83 -23.84
CA GLU A 199 0.97 1.45 -24.22
C GLU A 199 -0.09 2.07 -23.30
N ALA A 200 0.25 2.36 -22.05
CA ALA A 200 -0.68 2.89 -21.04
C ALA A 200 0.06 3.83 -20.07
N PRO A 201 0.45 5.04 -20.53
CA PRO A 201 1.27 5.95 -19.76
C PRO A 201 0.59 6.33 -18.43
N PRO A 202 1.27 6.21 -17.27
CA PRO A 202 0.64 6.44 -15.98
C PRO A 202 0.23 7.91 -15.77
N GLU A 203 -0.96 8.13 -15.23
CA GLU A 203 -1.49 9.49 -14.99
C GLU A 203 -0.65 10.27 -13.97
N PHE A 204 -0.08 9.59 -12.97
CA PHE A 204 0.73 10.23 -11.93
C PHE A 204 2.00 10.89 -12.49
N LEU A 205 2.55 10.41 -13.63
CA LEU A 205 3.66 11.07 -14.31
C LEU A 205 3.24 12.42 -14.90
N ALA A 206 2.02 12.51 -15.45
CA ALA A 206 1.49 13.77 -15.96
C ALA A 206 1.27 14.78 -14.83
N GLU A 207 0.79 14.33 -13.67
CA GLU A 207 0.63 15.17 -12.49
C GLU A 207 1.99 15.61 -11.92
N ARG A 208 2.97 14.70 -11.80
CA ARG A 208 4.35 15.06 -11.41
C ARG A 208 4.94 16.13 -12.32
N ALA A 209 4.82 15.98 -13.64
CA ALA A 209 5.29 16.97 -14.61
C ALA A 209 4.53 18.32 -14.50
N ARG A 210 3.27 18.31 -14.08
CA ARG A 210 2.51 19.53 -13.79
C ARG A 210 3.01 20.22 -12.52
N VAL A 211 3.21 19.47 -11.44
CA VAL A 211 3.74 19.98 -10.17
C VAL A 211 5.13 20.60 -10.36
N GLU A 212 6.02 19.94 -11.10
CA GLU A 212 7.36 20.45 -11.38
C GLU A 212 7.33 21.79 -12.13
N ARG A 213 6.44 21.94 -13.11
CA ARG A 213 6.25 23.22 -13.83
C ARG A 213 5.80 24.33 -12.89
N VAL A 214 4.90 24.02 -11.95
CA VAL A 214 4.44 24.98 -10.93
C VAL A 214 5.60 25.37 -10.00
N LEU A 215 6.35 24.39 -9.50
CA LEU A 215 7.52 24.63 -8.64
C LEU A 215 8.58 25.45 -9.37
N ALA A 216 8.87 25.18 -10.64
CA ALA A 216 9.77 25.97 -11.46
C ALA A 216 9.31 27.43 -11.57
N ARG A 217 8.00 27.67 -11.77
CA ARG A 217 7.41 29.01 -11.81
C ARG A 217 7.53 29.73 -10.46
N VAL A 218 7.29 29.04 -9.35
CA VAL A 218 7.44 29.59 -7.99
C VAL A 218 8.89 29.94 -7.70
N ARG A 219 9.83 29.03 -8.02
CA ARG A 219 11.28 29.26 -7.88
C ARG A 219 11.73 30.46 -8.72
N ALA A 220 11.25 30.57 -9.96
CA ALA A 220 11.55 31.72 -10.83
C ALA A 220 10.99 33.04 -10.28
N ARG A 221 9.76 33.03 -9.70
CA ARG A 221 9.18 34.21 -9.04
C ARG A 221 9.98 34.62 -7.80
N ARG A 222 10.36 33.67 -6.94
CA ARG A 222 11.17 33.93 -5.74
C ARG A 222 12.54 34.53 -6.11
N ARG A 223 13.20 34.02 -7.16
CA ARG A 223 14.46 34.59 -7.66
C ARG A 223 14.32 36.04 -8.14
N ARG A 224 13.23 36.36 -8.85
CA ARG A 224 12.96 37.75 -9.28
C ARG A 224 12.69 38.70 -8.11
N SER A 225 11.95 38.25 -7.10
CA SER A 225 11.67 39.05 -5.90
C SER A 225 12.86 39.21 -4.96
N ALA A 226 13.89 38.36 -5.07
CA ALA A 226 15.12 38.46 -4.28
C ALA A 226 16.23 39.26 -4.98
N ALA A 227 16.05 39.59 -6.27
CA ALA A 227 17.03 40.30 -7.09
C ALA A 227 16.64 41.77 -7.37
N GLY A 228 15.54 42.25 -6.80
CA GLY A 228 15.10 43.65 -6.83
C GLY A 228 14.89 44.16 -5.43
#